data_AF-A0A7C3SNC3-F1
#
_entry.id   AF-A0A7C3SNC3-F1
#
_cell.length_a   1.000
_cell.length_b   1.000
_cell.length_c   1.000
_cell.angle_alpha   90.00
_cell.angle_beta   90.00
_cell.angle_gamma   90.00
#
_symmetry.space_group_name_H-M   'P 1'
#
loop_
_entity.id
_entity.type
_entity.pdbx_description
1 polymer ?
#
loop_
_entity_poly.entity_id
_entity_poly.type
_entity_poly.pdbx_seq_one_letter_code
_entity_poly.pdbx_strand_id
1 'polypeptide(L)' 'MYEKKRHKWCNTDIEKITENELKRRKLFYLPQQPIGGFVLVDFYLPDQKIIIECDGDYWHNRPEIKEKDRKNKRNLKN' A
#
# COMPACT_ATOMS: atom_id res chain seq x y z
N MET A 1 -3.07 -24.61 0.63
CA MET A 1 -3.42 -23.24 1.04
C MET A 1 -2.15 -22.57 1.52
N TYR A 2 -1.70 -21.48 0.89
CA TYR A 2 -0.43 -20.83 1.23
C TYR A 2 -0.66 -19.85 2.39
N GLU A 3 -0.10 -20.15 3.55
CA GLU A 3 -0.15 -19.30 4.74
C GLU A 3 0.95 -18.23 4.62
N LYS A 4 0.58 -17.01 4.20
CA LYS A 4 1.52 -15.88 4.07
C LYS A 4 1.94 -15.41 5.47
N LYS A 5 3.24 -15.54 5.79
CA LYS A 5 3.87 -14.94 6.98
C LYS A 5 3.53 -13.44 7.06
N ARG A 6 2.82 -13.03 8.11
CA ARG A 6 2.45 -11.63 8.39
C ARG A 6 3.72 -10.78 8.46
N HIS A 7 3.86 -9.79 7.57
CA HIS A 7 4.88 -8.76 7.74
C HIS A 7 4.57 -7.96 9.01
N LYS A 8 5.60 -7.66 9.81
CA LYS A 8 5.48 -6.95 11.10
C LYS A 8 4.92 -5.51 10.95
N TRP A 9 4.81 -5.01 9.72
CA TRP A 9 4.47 -3.65 9.33
C TRP A 9 3.21 -3.59 8.46
N CYS A 10 2.27 -4.52 8.66
CA CYS A 10 0.95 -4.45 8.03
C CYS A 10 -0.14 -4.50 9.10
N ASN A 11 -1.36 -4.12 8.73
CA ASN A 11 -2.50 -3.97 9.62
C ASN A 11 -2.37 -2.79 10.61
N THR A 12 -1.79 -1.68 10.17
CA THR A 12 -1.94 -0.40 10.89
C THR A 12 -3.41 0.02 10.94
N ASP A 13 -3.77 0.93 11.86
CA ASP A 13 -5.17 1.34 11.99
C ASP A 13 -5.68 2.08 10.75
N ILE A 14 -4.82 2.84 10.06
CA ILE A 14 -5.14 3.48 8.79
C ILE A 14 -5.38 2.45 7.66
N GLU A 15 -4.59 1.39 7.58
CA GLU A 15 -4.82 0.28 6.64
C GLU A 15 -6.16 -0.40 6.91
N LYS A 16 -6.50 -0.68 8.18
CA LYS A 16 -7.78 -1.31 8.54
C LYS A 16 -8.97 -0.42 8.19
N ILE A 17 -8.90 0.87 8.48
CA ILE A 17 -9.95 1.83 8.15
C ILE A 17 -10.15 1.88 6.64
N THR A 18 -9.05 1.96 5.88
CA THR A 18 -9.06 1.96 4.41
C THR A 18 -9.66 0.67 3.86
N GLU A 19 -9.23 -0.49 4.37
CA GLU A 19 -9.75 -1.79 3.93
C GLU A 19 -11.25 -1.93 4.20
N ASN A 20 -11.72 -1.48 5.38
CA ASN A 20 -13.13 -1.49 5.71
C ASN A 20 -13.95 -0.62 4.76
N GLU A 21 -13.41 0.54 4.36
CA GLU A 21 -14.07 1.42 3.39
C GLU A 21 -14.12 0.79 1.98
N LEU A 22 -13.05 0.11 1.54
CA LEU A 22 -13.04 -0.64 0.28
C LEU A 22 -14.08 -1.76 0.28
N LYS A 23 -14.14 -2.56 1.37
CA LYS A 23 -15.13 -3.61 1.58
C LYS A 23 -16.55 -3.05 1.57
N ARG A 24 -16.80 -1.95 2.30
CA ARG A 24 -18.11 -1.29 2.37
C ARG A 24 -18.60 -0.84 0.99
N ARG A 25 -17.69 -0.35 0.14
CA ARG A 25 -17.97 0.04 -1.25
C ARG A 25 -18.03 -1.13 -2.22
N LYS A 26 -17.75 -2.36 -1.76
CA LYS A 26 -17.68 -3.57 -2.58
C LYS A 26 -16.70 -3.43 -3.75
N LEU A 27 -15.59 -2.72 -3.53
CA LEU A 27 -14.53 -2.59 -4.53
C LEU A 27 -13.64 -3.83 -4.50
N PHE A 28 -13.22 -4.29 -5.68
CA PHE A 28 -12.19 -5.31 -5.78
C PHE A 28 -10.81 -4.69 -5.56
N TYR A 29 -10.00 -5.32 -4.70
CA TYR A 29 -8.64 -4.87 -4.39
C TYR A 29 -7.73 -6.05 -4.03
N LEU A 30 -6.43 -5.85 -4.22
CA LEU A 30 -5.36 -6.76 -3.84
C LEU A 30 -4.50 -6.11 -2.75
N PRO A 31 -4.53 -6.62 -1.51
CA PRO A 31 -3.71 -6.08 -0.43
C PRO A 31 -2.25 -6.53 -0.54
N GLN A 32 -1.31 -5.69 -0.09
CA GLN A 32 0.13 -5.94 -0.07
C GLN A 32 0.66 -6.43 -1.42
N GLN A 33 0.34 -5.70 -2.48
CA GLN A 33 0.62 -6.12 -3.84
C GLN A 33 1.99 -5.62 -4.29
N PRO A 34 2.91 -6.48 -4.74
CA PRO A 34 4.13 -6.03 -5.41
C PRO A 34 3.80 -5.51 -6.81
N ILE A 35 4.18 -4.26 -7.08
CA ILE A 35 4.04 -3.57 -8.36
C ILE A 35 5.41 -3.45 -9.02
N GLY A 36 5.48 -3.89 -10.28
CA GLY A 36 6.71 -3.84 -11.08
C GLY A 36 7.88 -4.65 -10.52
N GLY A 37 7.68 -5.47 -9.48
CA GLY A 37 8.74 -6.22 -8.81
C GLY A 37 9.60 -5.39 -7.85
N PHE A 38 9.33 -4.09 -7.69
CA PHE A 38 10.19 -3.18 -6.92
C PHE A 38 9.47 -2.48 -5.77
N VAL A 39 8.15 -2.31 -5.84
CA VAL A 39 7.36 -1.54 -4.87
C VAL A 39 6.28 -2.43 -4.29
N LEU A 40 6.18 -2.52 -2.96
CA LEU A 40 5.09 -3.20 -2.27
C LEU A 40 4.08 -2.13 -1.83
N VAL A 41 2.85 -2.18 -2.34
CA VAL A 41 1.80 -1.20 -2.04
C VAL A 41 0.76 -1.80 -1.10
N ASP A 42 0.10 -0.97 -0.28
CA ASP A 42 -0.87 -1.47 0.70
C ASP A 42 -2.12 -2.03 0.05
N PHE A 43 -2.70 -1.31 -0.93
CA PHE A 43 -3.83 -1.80 -1.72
C PHE A 43 -3.69 -1.42 -3.19
N TYR A 44 -3.95 -2.40 -4.07
CA TYR A 44 -4.04 -2.18 -5.52
C TYR A 44 -5.45 -2.51 -6.02
N LEU A 45 -6.08 -1.57 -6.72
CA LEU A 45 -7.41 -1.71 -7.32
C LEU A 45 -7.22 -1.86 -8.85
N PRO A 46 -7.12 -3.10 -9.37
CA PRO A 46 -6.69 -3.36 -10.75
C PRO A 46 -7.66 -2.81 -11.80
N ASP A 47 -8.96 -2.90 -11.53
CA ASP A 47 -10.03 -2.45 -12.43
C ASP A 47 -9.95 -0.94 -12.71
N GLN A 48 -9.47 -0.17 -11.72
CA GLN A 48 -9.29 1.28 -11.83
C GLN A 48 -7.82 1.68 -12.11
N LYS A 49 -6.88 0.74 -12.07
CA LYS A 49 -5.43 1.01 -12.06
C LYS A 49 -5.03 2.02 -10.97
N ILE A 50 -5.66 1.91 -9.80
CA ILE A 50 -5.40 2.79 -8.65
C ILE A 50 -4.57 2.05 -7.61
N ILE A 51 -3.59 2.75 -7.04
CA ILE A 51 -2.80 2.31 -5.89
C ILE A 51 -3.17 3.20 -4.70
N ILE A 52 -3.33 2.59 -3.53
CA ILE A 52 -3.57 3.27 -2.25
C ILE A 52 -2.44 2.87 -1.31
N GLU A 53 -1.70 3.87 -0.82
CA GLU A 53 -0.67 3.75 0.22
C GLU A 53 -1.18 4.45 1.48
N CYS A 54 -1.07 3.78 2.63
CA CYS A 54 -1.57 4.20 3.94
C CYS A 54 -0.44 4.78 4.77
N ASP A 55 0.07 5.90 4.30
CA ASP A 55 1.22 6.61 4.85
C ASP A 55 0.84 7.42 6.10
N GLY A 56 1.40 7.08 7.27
CA GLY A 56 1.11 7.78 8.53
C GLY A 56 2.05 8.98 8.77
N ASP A 57 1.51 10.20 8.89
CA ASP A 57 2.26 11.48 8.99
C ASP A 57 3.47 11.49 9.94
N TYR A 58 3.39 10.75 11.06
CA TYR A 58 4.47 10.65 12.03
C TYR A 58 5.74 9.98 11.45
N TRP A 59 5.57 8.98 10.59
CA TRP A 59 6.68 8.19 10.03
C TRP A 59 7.28 8.84 8.77
N HIS A 60 6.49 9.58 7.97
CA HIS A 60 6.94 10.24 6.73
C HIS A 60 7.76 11.52 6.94
N ASN A 61 7.82 12.05 8.16
CA ASN A 61 8.65 13.22 8.45
C ASN A 61 10.14 12.91 8.62
N ARG A 62 10.53 11.63 8.65
CA ARG A 62 11.94 11.24 8.71
C ARG A 62 12.62 11.45 7.33
N PRO A 63 13.81 12.07 7.27
CA PRO A 63 14.49 12.37 6.01
C PRO A 63 14.73 11.14 5.12
N GLU A 64 15.06 10.01 5.74
CA GLU A 64 15.31 8.71 5.11
C GLU A 64 14.08 8.12 4.40
N ILE A 65 12.87 8.39 4.90
CA ILE A 65 11.61 7.91 4.32
C ILE A 65 11.24 8.76 3.09
N LYS A 66 11.49 10.08 3.13
CA LYS A 66 11.20 10.99 2.00
C LYS A 66 11.96 10.61 0.73
N GLU A 67 13.21 10.18 0.85
CA GLU A 67 13.99 9.77 -0.32
C GLU A 67 13.48 8.45 -0.92
N LYS A 68 13.07 7.50 -0.07
CA LYS A 68 12.43 6.26 -0.50
C LYS A 68 11.11 6.52 -1.23
N ASP A 69 10.24 7.38 -0.68
CA ASP A 69 8.96 7.74 -1.29
C ASP A 69 9.13 8.40 -2.66
N ARG A 70 10.13 9.28 -2.80
CA ARG A 70 10.48 9.90 -4.09
C ARG A 70 10.84 8.85 -5.14
N LYS A 71 11.60 7.82 -4.75
CA LYS A 71 12.00 6.73 -5.65
C LYS A 71 10.80 5.88 -6.06
N ASN A 72 9.93 5.52 -5.11
CA ASN A 72 8.72 4.75 -5.37
C ASN A 72 7.78 5.47 -6.34
N LYS A 73 7.53 6.78 -6.12
CA LYS A 73 6.70 7.62 -7.00
C LYS A 73 7.24 7.68 -8.44
N ARG A 74 8.55 7.64 -8.63
CA ARG A 74 9.15 7.59 -9.96
C ARG A 74 8.89 6.26 -10.66
N ASN A 75 8.99 5.15 -9.93
CA ASN A 75 8.81 3.80 -10.48
C ASN A 75 7.35 3.48 -10.85
N LEU A 76 6.38 4.13 -10.20
CA LEU A 76 4.94 3.95 -10.46
C LEU A 76 4.41 4.72 -11.69
N LYS A 77 5.20 5.64 -12.26
CA LYS A 77 4.77 6.52 -13.38
C LYS A 77 5.09 5.98 -14.78
N ASN A 78 5.73 4.81 -14.88
CA ASN A 78 6.05 4.13 -16.14
C ASN A 78 5.06 2.98 -16.39
#